data_AF-A0A356JYC1-F1
#
_entry.id   AF-A0A356JYC1-F1
#
_cell.length_a   1.000
_cell.length_b   1.000
_cell.length_c   1.000
_cell.angle_alpha   90.00
_cell.angle_beta   90.00
_cell.angle_gamma   90.00
#
_symmetry.space_group_name_H-M   'P 1'
#
loop_
_entity.id
_entity.type
_entity.pdbx_description
1 polymer ?
#
loop_
_entity_poly.entity_id
_entity_poly.type
_entity_poly.pdbx_seq_one_letter_code
_entity_poly.pdbx_strand_id
1 'polypeptide(L)'
;MDKDINRIITDDVKAGYEKLVKELKSQYSAEIFRRIDDAKDKSYRSLSKTLKNHSPGIFEEVKNLKNRISKIKNEFYNTSEYIEAQSKLVGLRSELDSTDEKSRKEIEKDFSRAMDRISTLNVTINNRVKPLSDKLNADMLELKSLAVSPAIDFDNVKADFLDEIDKILSEGIGEFNDRLSEIRARFGIKDANPELPFEENSLKIHIELFPSEIIGGKEDLIVSDNENPEKN
;
A
#
# COMPACT_ATOMS: atom_id res chain seq x y z
N MET A 1 6.84 -53.67 -29.19
CA MET A 1 7.25 -53.51 -27.77
C MET A 1 8.25 -52.37 -27.57
N ASP A 2 9.07 -51.99 -28.56
CA ASP A 2 10.05 -50.89 -28.40
C ASP A 2 9.49 -49.46 -28.43
N LYS A 3 8.27 -49.25 -28.96
CA LYS A 3 7.67 -47.92 -29.04
C LYS A 3 7.23 -47.37 -27.67
N ASP A 4 6.77 -48.24 -26.77
CA ASP A 4 6.28 -47.81 -25.46
C ASP A 4 7.42 -47.53 -24.48
N ILE A 5 8.51 -48.31 -24.53
CA ILE A 5 9.71 -48.09 -23.72
C ILE A 5 10.42 -46.79 -24.13
N ASN A 6 10.59 -46.55 -25.44
CA ASN A 6 11.17 -45.29 -25.92
C ASN A 6 10.30 -44.08 -25.58
N ARG A 7 8.97 -44.23 -25.57
CA ARG A 7 8.04 -43.14 -25.22
C ARG A 7 8.10 -42.79 -23.73
N ILE A 8 8.11 -43.80 -22.85
CA ILE A 8 8.24 -43.62 -21.39
C ILE A 8 9.57 -42.94 -21.03
N ILE A 9 10.68 -43.39 -21.62
CA ILE A 9 12.01 -42.79 -21.36
C ILE A 9 12.07 -41.33 -21.86
N THR A 10 11.42 -41.02 -22.99
CA THR A 10 11.39 -39.66 -23.54
C THR A 10 10.53 -38.72 -22.70
N ASP A 11 9.40 -39.19 -22.17
CA ASP A 11 8.50 -38.41 -21.31
C ASP A 11 9.15 -38.10 -19.94
N ASP A 12 9.89 -39.03 -19.35
CA ASP A 12 10.64 -38.81 -18.10
C ASP A 12 11.79 -37.80 -18.26
N VAL A 13 12.52 -37.85 -19.39
CA VAL A 13 13.59 -36.89 -19.71
C VAL A 13 13.03 -35.49 -19.96
N LYS A 14 11.89 -35.39 -20.65
CA LYS A 14 11.21 -34.12 -20.89
C LYS A 14 10.67 -33.50 -19.60
N ALA A 15 10.03 -34.30 -18.74
CA ALA A 15 9.55 -33.86 -17.44
C ALA A 15 10.71 -33.40 -16.54
N GLY A 16 11.85 -34.09 -16.59
CA GLY A 16 13.08 -33.70 -15.91
C GLY A 16 13.63 -32.35 -16.38
N TYR A 17 13.68 -32.13 -17.70
CA TYR A 17 14.07 -30.84 -18.28
C TYR A 17 13.13 -29.70 -17.86
N GLU A 18 11.82 -29.89 -18.01
CA GLU A 18 10.81 -28.87 -17.66
C GLU A 18 10.87 -28.50 -16.17
N LYS A 19 11.10 -29.49 -15.30
CA LYS A 19 11.28 -29.26 -13.87
C LYS A 19 12.53 -28.43 -13.58
N LEU A 20 13.66 -28.76 -14.19
CA LEU A 20 14.91 -28.00 -14.02
C LEU A 20 14.80 -26.56 -14.52
N VAL A 21 14.15 -26.35 -15.67
CA VAL A 21 13.90 -25.00 -16.21
C VAL A 21 12.97 -24.22 -15.27
N LYS A 22 11.91 -24.85 -14.75
CA LYS A 22 11.00 -24.23 -13.79
C LYS A 22 11.68 -23.82 -12.49
N GLU A 23 12.52 -24.70 -11.93
CA GLU A 23 13.34 -24.40 -10.75
C GLU A 23 14.30 -23.24 -11.01
N LEU A 24 14.98 -23.24 -12.17
CA LEU A 24 15.88 -22.17 -12.57
C LEU A 24 15.15 -20.82 -12.71
N LYS A 25 13.99 -20.80 -13.38
CA LYS A 25 13.15 -19.60 -13.49
C LYS A 25 12.73 -19.08 -12.10
N SER A 26 12.31 -19.97 -11.22
CA SER A 26 11.90 -19.59 -9.86
C SER A 26 13.07 -19.00 -9.04
N GLN A 27 14.27 -19.56 -9.18
CA GLN A 27 15.46 -19.07 -8.47
C GLN A 27 15.85 -17.67 -8.95
N TYR A 28 15.98 -17.49 -10.26
CA TYR A 28 16.43 -16.22 -10.84
C TYR A 28 15.38 -15.13 -10.72
N SER A 29 14.09 -15.44 -10.86
CA SER A 29 13.03 -14.46 -10.59
C SER A 29 13.04 -13.99 -9.13
N ALA A 30 13.17 -14.92 -8.17
CA ALA A 30 13.25 -14.56 -6.75
C ALA A 30 14.45 -13.66 -6.44
N GLU A 31 15.64 -13.98 -6.98
CA GLU A 31 16.85 -13.18 -6.75
C GLU A 31 16.78 -11.81 -7.43
N ILE A 32 16.28 -11.74 -8.66
CA ILE A 32 16.07 -10.46 -9.37
C ILE A 32 15.08 -9.59 -8.58
N PHE A 33 13.95 -10.13 -8.15
CA PHE A 33 12.98 -9.36 -7.36
C PHE A 33 13.55 -8.90 -6.02
N ARG A 34 14.32 -9.76 -5.33
CA ARG A 34 15.00 -9.41 -4.08
C ARG A 34 15.97 -8.24 -4.28
N ARG A 35 16.81 -8.28 -5.32
CA ARG A 35 17.74 -7.18 -5.65
C ARG A 35 17.02 -5.89 -6.01
N ILE A 36 15.89 -5.99 -6.72
CA ILE A 36 15.04 -4.83 -7.04
C ILE A 36 14.44 -4.22 -5.78
N ASP A 37 13.98 -5.04 -4.84
CA ASP A 37 13.46 -4.54 -3.56
C ASP A 37 14.57 -3.88 -2.72
N ASP A 38 15.77 -4.45 -2.69
CA ASP A 38 16.94 -3.79 -2.07
C ASP A 38 17.25 -2.42 -2.71
N ALA A 39 17.16 -2.33 -4.04
CA ALA A 39 17.36 -1.08 -4.78
C ALA A 39 16.26 -0.04 -4.48
N LYS A 40 15.00 -0.49 -4.33
CA LYS A 40 13.88 0.38 -3.91
C LYS A 40 14.16 0.94 -2.51
N ASP A 41 14.53 0.09 -1.55
CA ASP A 41 14.83 0.48 -0.18
C ASP A 41 15.98 1.49 -0.11
N LYS A 42 17.05 1.27 -0.87
CA LYS A 42 18.19 2.19 -0.96
C LYS A 42 17.79 3.55 -1.52
N SER A 43 16.99 3.55 -2.59
CA SER A 43 16.53 4.78 -3.24
C SER A 43 15.59 5.55 -2.33
N TYR A 44 14.66 4.86 -1.68
CA TYR A 44 13.76 5.43 -0.68
C TYR A 44 14.52 6.06 0.49
N ARG A 45 15.54 5.39 1.05
CA ARG A 45 16.39 5.97 2.11
C ARG A 45 17.11 7.23 1.63
N SER A 46 17.57 7.24 0.39
CA SER A 46 18.25 8.39 -0.21
C SER A 46 17.28 9.57 -0.38
N LEU A 47 16.10 9.34 -0.95
CA LEU A 47 15.03 10.33 -1.08
C LEU A 47 14.59 10.89 0.27
N SER A 48 14.35 10.01 1.26
CA SER A 48 13.97 10.39 2.61
C SER A 48 15.03 11.26 3.28
N LYS A 49 16.32 10.93 3.12
CA LYS A 49 17.43 11.73 3.64
C LYS A 49 17.47 13.11 2.97
N THR A 50 17.34 13.17 1.65
CA THR A 50 17.36 14.43 0.91
C THR A 50 16.20 15.32 1.31
N LEU A 51 14.98 14.78 1.43
CA LEU A 51 13.81 15.52 1.90
C LEU A 51 13.99 16.03 3.33
N LYS A 52 14.50 15.20 4.26
CA LYS A 52 14.76 15.61 5.66
C LYS A 52 15.76 16.75 5.77
N ASN A 53 16.74 16.81 4.86
CA ASN A 53 17.69 17.91 4.83
C ASN A 53 17.06 19.22 4.35
N HIS A 54 16.12 19.15 3.41
CA HIS A 54 15.46 20.34 2.84
C HIS A 54 14.31 20.86 3.68
N SER A 55 13.66 19.98 4.46
CA SER A 55 12.66 20.38 5.44
C SER A 55 12.92 19.71 6.79
N PRO A 56 13.88 20.25 7.56
CA PRO A 56 14.19 19.74 8.89
C PRO A 56 13.00 19.90 9.82
N GLY A 57 12.65 18.84 10.54
CA GLY A 57 11.61 18.90 11.57
C GLY A 57 10.17 18.73 11.07
N ILE A 58 9.86 19.02 9.80
CA ILE A 58 8.49 18.87 9.27
C ILE A 58 7.96 17.44 9.38
N PHE A 59 8.84 16.46 9.20
CA PHE A 59 8.50 15.04 9.32
C PHE A 59 8.09 14.65 10.74
N GLU A 60 8.81 15.18 11.73
CA GLU A 60 8.50 14.97 13.14
C GLU A 60 7.25 15.76 13.54
N GLU A 61 7.08 16.95 12.97
CA GLU A 61 5.90 17.79 13.17
C GLU A 61 4.63 17.14 12.64
N VAL A 62 4.62 16.64 11.40
CA VAL A 62 3.49 15.89 10.81
C VAL A 62 3.12 14.69 11.68
N LYS A 63 4.11 13.90 12.10
CA LYS A 63 3.89 12.75 12.99
C LYS A 63 3.27 13.18 14.33
N ASN A 64 3.79 14.25 14.93
CA ASN A 64 3.27 14.78 16.18
C ASN A 64 1.85 15.35 16.04
N LEU A 65 1.55 16.02 14.94
CA LEU A 65 0.20 16.52 14.64
C LEU A 65 -0.80 15.37 14.49
N LYS A 66 -0.48 14.33 13.72
CA LYS A 66 -1.31 13.11 13.61
C LYS A 66 -1.57 12.50 14.99
N ASN A 67 -0.53 12.26 15.77
CA ASN A 67 -0.64 11.69 17.10
C ASN A 67 -1.51 12.54 18.04
N ARG A 68 -1.34 13.87 18.02
CA ARG A 68 -2.12 14.79 18.84
C ARG A 68 -3.58 14.83 18.43
N ILE A 69 -3.89 14.87 17.13
CA ILE A 69 -5.26 14.82 16.62
C ILE A 69 -5.94 13.52 17.05
N SER A 70 -5.28 12.37 16.83
CA SER A 70 -5.80 11.06 17.23
C SER A 70 -6.02 10.98 18.74
N LYS A 71 -5.08 11.47 19.54
CA LYS A 71 -5.23 11.53 21.00
C LYS A 71 -6.44 12.36 21.43
N ILE A 72 -6.61 13.56 20.87
CA ILE A 72 -7.75 14.44 21.20
C ILE A 72 -9.08 13.79 20.81
N LYS A 73 -9.15 13.15 19.63
CA LYS A 73 -10.34 12.41 19.19
C LYS A 73 -10.65 11.25 20.13
N ASN A 74 -9.66 10.41 20.45
CA ASN A 74 -9.83 9.27 21.35
C ASN A 74 -10.28 9.71 22.74
N GLU A 75 -9.67 10.76 23.30
CA GLU A 75 -10.09 11.32 24.59
C GLU A 75 -11.54 11.82 24.53
N PHE A 76 -11.94 12.48 23.44
CA PHE A 76 -13.30 12.99 23.26
C PHE A 76 -14.34 11.87 23.12
N TYR A 77 -14.07 10.86 22.28
CA TYR A 77 -15.00 9.74 22.08
C TYR A 77 -15.15 8.84 23.31
N ASN A 78 -14.16 8.86 24.21
CA ASN A 78 -14.22 8.18 25.50
C ASN A 78 -14.86 9.02 26.62
N THR A 79 -15.36 10.22 26.32
CA THR A 79 -16.12 11.00 27.32
C THR A 79 -17.46 10.35 27.60
N SER A 80 -17.94 10.46 28.84
CA SER A 80 -19.25 9.94 29.23
C SER A 80 -20.37 10.56 28.39
N GLU A 81 -20.29 11.86 28.08
CA GLU A 81 -21.27 12.55 27.24
C GLU A 81 -21.39 11.92 25.84
N TYR A 82 -20.27 11.63 25.19
CA TYR A 82 -20.28 11.04 23.86
C TYR A 82 -20.78 9.59 23.90
N ILE A 83 -20.30 8.79 24.85
CA ILE A 83 -20.71 7.40 25.05
C ILE A 83 -22.22 7.31 25.33
N GLU A 84 -22.75 8.17 26.20
CA GLU A 84 -24.19 8.21 26.53
C GLU A 84 -25.02 8.64 25.32
N ALA A 85 -24.60 9.67 24.60
CA ALA A 85 -25.29 10.11 23.39
C ALA A 85 -25.32 9.00 22.33
N GLN A 86 -24.21 8.26 22.17
CA GLN A 86 -24.12 7.18 21.19
C GLN A 86 -24.93 5.96 21.62
N SER A 87 -24.89 5.59 22.90
CA SER A 87 -25.70 4.51 23.46
C SER A 87 -27.19 4.82 23.33
N LYS A 88 -27.61 6.07 23.58
CA LYS A 88 -29.00 6.52 23.39
C LYS A 88 -29.42 6.43 21.92
N LEU A 89 -28.56 6.85 21.00
CA LEU A 89 -28.85 6.77 19.56
C LEU A 89 -29.03 5.32 19.09
N VAL A 90 -28.13 4.42 19.51
CA VAL A 90 -28.20 2.98 19.17
C VAL A 90 -29.42 2.31 19.78
N GLY A 91 -29.75 2.65 21.04
CA GLY A 91 -30.96 2.17 21.71
C GLY A 91 -32.23 2.57 20.96
N LEU A 92 -32.37 3.86 20.65
CA LEU A 92 -33.51 4.38 19.90
C LEU A 92 -33.62 3.78 18.48
N ARG A 93 -32.50 3.48 17.81
CA ARG A 93 -32.53 2.76 16.52
C ARG A 93 -33.15 1.38 16.65
N SER A 94 -32.70 0.62 17.65
CA SER A 94 -33.19 -0.74 17.93
C SER A 94 -34.68 -0.73 18.28
N GLU A 95 -35.13 0.28 19.03
CA GLU A 95 -36.53 0.49 19.36
C GLU A 95 -37.37 0.86 18.12
N LEU A 96 -36.84 1.69 17.21
CA LEU A 96 -37.49 2.05 15.95
C LEU A 96 -37.79 0.82 15.08
N ASP A 97 -36.85 -0.11 15.02
CA ASP A 97 -36.95 -1.35 14.24
C ASP A 97 -37.97 -2.34 14.84
N SER A 98 -38.27 -2.20 16.14
CA SER A 98 -39.07 -3.16 16.92
C SER A 98 -40.49 -2.66 17.28
N THR A 99 -40.84 -1.41 16.94
CA THR A 99 -42.06 -0.75 17.43
C THR A 99 -43.17 -0.62 16.38
N ASP A 100 -44.42 -0.70 16.84
CA ASP A 100 -45.64 -0.54 16.05
C ASP A 100 -45.90 0.91 15.60
N GLU A 101 -46.65 1.08 14.50
CA GLU A 101 -46.87 2.37 13.81
C GLU A 101 -47.43 3.50 14.70
N LYS A 102 -48.13 3.17 15.79
CA LYS A 102 -48.73 4.15 16.70
C LYS A 102 -47.73 4.81 17.65
N SER A 103 -46.73 4.06 18.11
CA SER A 103 -45.72 4.56 19.07
C SER A 103 -44.44 5.05 18.36
N ARG A 104 -44.27 4.65 17.10
CA ARG A 104 -43.12 4.99 16.24
C ARG A 104 -42.83 6.48 16.11
N LYS A 105 -43.86 7.33 16.01
CA LYS A 105 -43.69 8.79 15.82
C LYS A 105 -42.94 9.48 16.97
N GLU A 106 -43.13 9.02 18.20
CA GLU A 106 -42.46 9.61 19.36
C GLU A 106 -40.99 9.18 19.42
N ILE A 107 -40.72 7.90 19.10
CA ILE A 107 -39.37 7.34 19.00
C ILE A 107 -38.59 8.00 17.84
N GLU A 108 -39.21 8.23 16.68
CA GLU A 108 -38.61 8.95 15.55
C GLU A 108 -38.18 10.37 15.91
N LYS A 109 -39.01 11.07 16.69
CA LYS A 109 -38.70 12.42 17.18
C LYS A 109 -37.50 12.42 18.12
N ASP A 110 -37.45 11.47 19.06
CA ASP A 110 -36.34 11.36 20.00
C ASP A 110 -35.06 10.83 19.34
N PHE A 111 -35.19 9.97 18.34
CA PHE A 111 -34.08 9.51 17.49
C PHE A 111 -33.48 10.68 16.72
N SER A 112 -34.31 11.53 16.10
CA SER A 112 -33.87 12.74 15.39
C SER A 112 -33.08 13.68 16.31
N ARG A 113 -33.58 13.89 17.55
CA ARG A 113 -32.86 14.68 18.56
C ARG A 113 -31.53 14.05 19.00
N ALA A 114 -31.48 12.72 19.09
CA ALA A 114 -30.24 12.00 19.41
C ALA A 114 -29.21 12.15 18.27
N MET A 115 -29.66 12.10 17.01
CA MET A 115 -28.83 12.39 15.83
C MET A 115 -28.29 13.81 15.86
N ASP A 116 -29.12 14.81 16.14
CA ASP A 116 -28.71 16.22 16.26
C ASP A 116 -27.65 16.41 17.36
N ARG A 117 -27.82 15.71 18.49
CA ARG A 117 -26.85 15.74 19.59
C ARG A 117 -25.50 15.16 19.18
N ILE A 118 -25.48 13.98 18.54
CA ILE A 118 -24.24 13.37 18.02
C ILE A 118 -23.59 14.26 16.96
N SER A 119 -24.39 14.83 16.06
CA SER A 119 -23.91 15.78 15.05
C SER A 119 -23.24 16.98 15.70
N THR A 120 -23.86 17.58 16.72
CA THR A 120 -23.30 18.70 17.49
C THR A 120 -21.97 18.33 18.16
N LEU A 121 -21.90 17.15 18.78
CA LEU A 121 -20.66 16.65 19.39
C LEU A 121 -19.56 16.43 18.36
N ASN A 122 -19.90 15.89 17.19
CA ASN A 122 -18.98 15.71 16.07
C ASN A 122 -18.47 17.05 15.51
N VAL A 123 -19.33 18.04 15.35
CA VAL A 123 -18.93 19.41 14.98
C VAL A 123 -17.99 20.00 16.04
N THR A 124 -18.28 19.76 17.32
CA THR A 124 -17.47 20.26 18.43
C THR A 124 -16.05 19.69 18.40
N ILE A 125 -15.90 18.37 18.27
CA ILE A 125 -14.56 17.77 18.18
C ILE A 125 -13.83 18.17 16.90
N ASN A 126 -14.55 18.28 15.77
CA ASN A 126 -13.96 18.74 14.51
C ASN A 126 -13.44 20.17 14.62
N ASN A 127 -14.20 21.08 15.22
CA ASN A 127 -13.75 22.46 15.47
C ASN A 127 -12.55 22.50 16.42
N ARG A 128 -12.49 21.60 17.41
CA ARG A 128 -11.37 21.50 18.35
C ARG A 128 -10.08 21.03 17.68
N VAL A 129 -10.17 20.07 16.75
CA VAL A 129 -8.97 19.56 16.03
C VAL A 129 -8.64 20.39 14.79
N LYS A 130 -9.56 21.22 14.29
CA LYS A 130 -9.42 21.99 13.05
C LYS A 130 -8.08 22.75 12.94
N PRO A 131 -7.61 23.51 13.95
CA PRO A 131 -6.33 24.21 13.82
C PRO A 131 -5.13 23.26 13.62
N LEU A 132 -5.17 22.08 14.22
CA LEU A 132 -4.13 21.06 14.05
C LEU A 132 -4.23 20.37 12.69
N SER A 133 -5.46 20.09 12.23
CA SER A 133 -5.72 19.51 10.91
C SER A 133 -5.33 20.48 9.78
N ASP A 134 -5.65 21.76 9.92
CA ASP A 134 -5.30 22.80 8.95
C ASP A 134 -3.78 22.93 8.83
N LYS A 135 -3.07 22.92 9.97
CA LYS A 135 -1.61 22.91 9.99
C LYS A 135 -1.04 21.64 9.36
N LEU A 136 -1.55 20.46 9.72
CA LEU A 136 -1.14 19.19 9.14
C LEU A 136 -1.29 19.19 7.61
N ASN A 137 -2.39 19.75 7.11
CA ASN A 137 -2.63 19.87 5.67
C ASN A 137 -1.62 20.82 5.00
N ALA A 138 -1.28 21.94 5.65
CA ALA A 138 -0.27 22.86 5.15
C ALA A 138 1.12 22.21 5.10
N ASP A 139 1.54 21.55 6.18
CA ASP A 139 2.85 20.87 6.27
C ASP A 139 2.95 19.73 5.24
N MET A 140 1.86 18.98 5.02
CA MET A 140 1.78 17.96 3.97
C MET A 140 1.85 18.55 2.55
N LEU A 141 1.30 19.75 2.34
CA LEU A 141 1.36 20.43 1.05
C LEU A 141 2.77 20.98 0.77
N GLU A 142 3.48 21.45 1.80
CA GLU A 142 4.90 21.80 1.72
C GLU A 142 5.76 20.58 1.36
N LEU A 143 5.54 19.43 2.01
CA LEU A 143 6.24 18.19 1.63
C LEU A 143 5.98 17.80 0.16
N LYS A 144 4.73 17.92 -0.29
CA LYS A 144 4.37 17.66 -1.70
C LYS A 144 5.03 18.63 -2.67
N SER A 145 5.15 19.91 -2.31
CA SER A 145 5.79 20.90 -3.17
C SER A 145 7.30 20.68 -3.26
N LEU A 146 7.94 20.22 -2.19
CA LEU A 146 9.33 19.80 -2.19
C LEU A 146 9.59 18.63 -3.13
N ALA A 147 8.68 17.65 -3.20
CA ALA A 147 8.81 16.52 -4.11
C ALA A 147 8.84 16.89 -5.61
N VAL A 148 8.34 18.07 -5.97
CA VAL A 148 8.36 18.60 -7.34
C VAL A 148 9.30 19.81 -7.48
N SER A 149 10.07 20.12 -6.43
CA SER A 149 10.97 21.27 -6.41
C SER A 149 12.24 20.94 -7.17
N PRO A 150 12.68 21.82 -8.10
CA PRO A 150 13.97 21.65 -8.78
C PRO A 150 15.17 21.85 -7.83
N ALA A 151 14.94 22.35 -6.61
CA ALA A 151 15.97 22.43 -5.57
C ALA A 151 16.33 21.06 -5.00
N ILE A 152 15.46 20.07 -5.17
CA ILE A 152 15.73 18.70 -4.76
C ILE A 152 15.98 17.88 -6.02
N ASP A 153 17.15 17.25 -6.04
CA ASP A 153 17.65 16.48 -7.18
C ASP A 153 16.97 15.11 -7.31
N PHE A 154 15.64 15.11 -7.35
CA PHE A 154 14.81 13.91 -7.53
C PHE A 154 15.09 13.22 -8.85
N ASP A 155 15.40 13.99 -9.90
CA ASP A 155 15.67 13.47 -11.23
C ASP A 155 16.95 12.63 -11.25
N ASN A 156 18.03 13.05 -10.57
CA ASN A 156 19.23 12.22 -10.46
C ASN A 156 19.01 10.99 -9.58
N VAL A 157 18.30 11.10 -8.45
CA VAL A 157 17.98 9.90 -7.63
C VAL A 157 17.12 8.90 -8.41
N LYS A 158 16.19 9.40 -9.24
CA LYS A 158 15.39 8.56 -10.13
C LYS A 158 16.23 7.93 -11.22
N ALA A 159 17.12 8.68 -11.86
CA ALA A 159 18.03 8.17 -12.89
C ALA A 159 18.94 7.08 -12.32
N ASP A 160 19.60 7.34 -11.18
CA ASP A 160 20.44 6.37 -10.48
C ASP A 160 19.68 5.08 -10.13
N PHE A 161 18.42 5.21 -9.71
CA PHE A 161 17.58 4.05 -9.43
C PHE A 161 17.26 3.25 -10.70
N LEU A 162 16.86 3.93 -11.79
CA LEU A 162 16.55 3.27 -13.05
C LEU A 162 17.79 2.56 -13.63
N ASP A 163 18.96 3.21 -13.57
CA ASP A 163 20.23 2.62 -14.00
C ASP A 163 20.58 1.36 -13.20
N GLU A 164 20.34 1.37 -11.88
CA GLU A 164 20.56 0.19 -11.03
C GLU A 164 19.56 -0.93 -11.36
N ILE A 165 18.29 -0.60 -11.65
CA ILE A 165 17.28 -1.58 -12.09
C ILE A 165 17.67 -2.21 -13.42
N ASP A 166 18.07 -1.40 -14.40
CA ASP A 166 18.50 -1.88 -15.71
C ASP A 166 19.72 -2.80 -15.60
N LYS A 167 20.65 -2.48 -14.69
CA LYS A 167 21.79 -3.33 -14.38
C LYS A 167 21.36 -4.66 -13.74
N ILE A 168 20.50 -4.64 -12.71
CA ILE A 168 19.99 -5.85 -12.06
C ILE A 168 19.29 -6.77 -13.06
N LEU A 169 18.45 -6.19 -13.93
CA LEU A 169 17.74 -6.93 -14.97
C LEU A 169 18.71 -7.52 -15.99
N SER A 170 19.64 -6.71 -16.51
CA SER A 170 20.59 -7.16 -17.53
C SER A 170 21.51 -8.28 -17.01
N GLU A 171 22.07 -8.13 -15.81
CA GLU A 171 22.90 -9.15 -15.17
C GLU A 171 22.09 -10.41 -14.87
N GLY A 172 20.93 -10.26 -14.22
CA GLY A 172 20.11 -11.40 -13.81
C GLY A 172 19.54 -12.20 -14.99
N ILE A 173 19.12 -11.53 -16.07
CA ILE A 173 18.65 -12.17 -17.30
C ILE A 173 19.81 -12.83 -18.05
N GLY A 174 20.99 -12.18 -18.07
CA GLY A 174 22.20 -12.74 -18.69
C GLY A 174 22.61 -14.04 -18.01
N GLU A 175 22.82 -14.01 -16.69
CA GLU A 175 23.20 -15.19 -15.90
C GLU A 175 22.15 -16.32 -16.00
N PHE A 176 20.86 -15.97 -16.01
CA PHE A 176 19.78 -16.94 -16.23
C PHE A 176 19.93 -17.64 -17.58
N ASN A 177 20.16 -16.88 -18.66
CA ASN A 177 20.27 -17.44 -20.01
C ASN A 177 21.57 -18.24 -20.22
N ASP A 178 22.67 -17.86 -19.56
CA ASP A 178 23.89 -18.67 -19.54
C ASP A 178 23.61 -20.03 -18.89
N ARG A 179 22.97 -20.03 -17.71
CA ARG A 179 22.64 -21.27 -17.00
C ARG A 179 21.59 -22.11 -17.73
N LEU A 180 20.61 -21.47 -18.35
CA LEU A 180 19.61 -22.14 -19.18
C LEU A 180 20.25 -22.80 -20.40
N SER A 181 21.25 -22.15 -21.01
CA SER A 181 22.01 -22.70 -22.14
C SER A 181 22.81 -23.94 -21.73
N GLU A 182 23.41 -23.95 -20.54
CA GLU A 182 24.07 -25.14 -19.99
C GLU A 182 23.08 -26.30 -19.78
N ILE A 183 21.88 -26.02 -19.27
CA ILE A 183 20.83 -27.04 -19.12
C ILE A 183 20.42 -27.55 -20.51
N ARG A 184 20.06 -26.66 -21.44
CA ARG A 184 19.66 -27.02 -22.81
C ARG A 184 20.72 -27.89 -23.51
N ALA A 185 21.99 -27.55 -23.35
CA ALA A 185 23.11 -28.33 -23.91
C ALA A 185 23.16 -29.77 -23.36
N ARG A 186 22.92 -29.97 -22.06
CA ARG A 186 22.85 -31.31 -21.43
C ARG A 186 21.70 -32.17 -21.98
N PHE A 187 20.64 -31.53 -22.46
CA PHE A 187 19.47 -32.18 -23.07
C PHE A 187 19.51 -32.18 -24.62
N GLY A 188 20.61 -31.74 -25.24
CA GLY A 188 20.78 -31.74 -26.70
C GLY A 188 19.91 -30.72 -27.45
N ILE A 189 19.34 -29.73 -26.75
CA ILE A 189 18.52 -28.67 -27.33
C ILE A 189 19.46 -27.59 -27.88
N LYS A 190 19.41 -27.34 -29.20
CA LYS A 190 20.23 -26.33 -29.90
C LYS A 190 19.40 -25.13 -30.31
N ASP A 191 20.02 -23.95 -30.33
CA ASP A 191 19.49 -22.70 -30.89
C ASP A 191 18.10 -22.31 -30.39
N ALA A 192 17.96 -22.14 -29.07
CA ALA A 192 16.74 -21.61 -28.48
C ALA A 192 16.95 -20.14 -28.09
N ASN A 193 15.96 -19.30 -28.40
CA ASN A 193 15.98 -17.88 -28.08
C ASN A 193 16.20 -17.63 -26.58
N PRO A 194 16.74 -16.44 -26.22
CA PRO A 194 16.76 -15.99 -24.85
C PRO A 194 15.37 -16.05 -24.23
N GLU A 195 15.30 -16.51 -22.99
CA GLU A 195 14.07 -16.53 -22.20
C GLU A 195 14.16 -15.54 -21.03
N LEU A 196 12.99 -15.15 -20.51
CA LEU A 196 12.90 -14.42 -19.26
C LEU A 196 12.69 -15.40 -18.10
N PRO A 197 13.26 -15.12 -16.91
CA PRO A 197 13.05 -15.94 -15.72
C PRO A 197 11.67 -15.72 -15.07
N PHE A 198 10.85 -14.80 -15.57
CA PHE A 198 9.52 -14.44 -15.07
C PHE A 198 8.54 -14.19 -16.21
N GLU A 199 7.25 -14.22 -15.91
CA GLU A 199 6.17 -13.98 -16.87
C GLU A 199 6.09 -12.49 -17.24
N GLU A 200 5.56 -12.22 -18.44
CA GLU A 200 5.24 -10.86 -18.88
C GLU A 200 4.33 -10.16 -17.86
N ASN A 201 4.63 -8.90 -17.53
CA ASN A 201 3.95 -8.10 -16.49
C ASN A 201 4.17 -8.53 -15.02
N SER A 202 5.09 -9.46 -14.73
CA SER A 202 5.42 -9.83 -13.34
C SER A 202 6.15 -8.72 -12.58
N LEU A 203 6.80 -7.80 -13.30
CA LEU A 203 7.60 -6.72 -12.73
C LEU A 203 6.80 -5.41 -12.71
N LYS A 204 6.29 -5.02 -11.55
CA LYS A 204 5.73 -3.68 -11.31
C LYS A 204 6.52 -3.00 -10.21
N ILE A 205 7.28 -1.96 -10.57
CA ILE A 205 8.10 -1.20 -9.64
C ILE A 205 7.33 0.05 -9.23
N HIS A 206 6.93 0.10 -7.96
CA HIS A 206 6.39 1.30 -7.33
C HIS A 206 7.45 1.84 -6.36
N ILE A 207 7.75 3.14 -6.46
CA ILE A 207 8.61 3.85 -5.52
C ILE A 207 7.75 4.86 -4.80
N GLU A 208 7.69 4.74 -3.47
CA GLU A 208 7.04 5.74 -2.63
C GLU A 208 7.98 6.93 -2.42
N LEU A 209 7.48 8.14 -2.71
CA LEU A 209 8.27 9.37 -2.60
C LEU A 209 8.38 9.88 -1.15
N PHE A 210 7.41 9.54 -0.30
CA PHE A 210 7.45 9.90 1.11
C PHE A 210 7.38 8.65 1.97
N PRO A 211 7.92 8.72 3.20
CA PRO A 211 7.82 7.59 4.07
C PRO A 211 6.38 7.23 4.44
N SER A 212 6.09 5.95 4.54
CA SER A 212 4.74 5.43 4.76
C SER A 212 4.18 5.92 6.11
N GLU A 213 5.07 6.19 7.07
CA GLU A 213 4.75 6.82 8.35
C GLU A 213 4.17 8.24 8.21
N ILE A 214 4.42 8.92 7.08
CA ILE A 214 3.98 10.29 6.81
C ILE A 214 2.77 10.34 5.87
N ILE A 215 2.72 9.50 4.84
CA ILE A 215 1.56 9.43 3.94
C ILE A 215 0.34 8.86 4.68
N GLY A 216 0.56 8.13 5.77
CA GLY A 216 -0.44 7.14 6.20
C GLY A 216 -0.34 5.98 5.23
N GLY A 217 -0.37 4.74 5.73
CA GLY A 217 -0.33 3.58 4.84
C GLY A 217 -1.45 3.65 3.79
N LYS A 218 -1.43 2.77 2.80
CA LYS A 218 -2.55 2.60 1.85
C LYS A 218 -3.94 2.48 2.50
N GLU A 219 -4.01 2.24 3.80
CA GLU A 219 -5.21 2.20 4.64
C GLU A 219 -5.80 3.60 4.98
N ASP A 220 -5.02 4.68 4.94
CA ASP A 220 -5.50 6.06 5.21
C ASP A 220 -5.98 6.80 3.95
N LEU A 221 -5.82 6.19 2.76
CA LEU A 221 -6.38 6.67 1.49
C LEU A 221 -7.82 6.19 1.25
N ILE A 222 -8.44 5.53 2.24
CA ILE A 222 -9.90 5.44 2.27
C ILE A 222 -10.41 6.81 2.70
N VAL A 223 -10.75 7.55 1.64
CA VAL A 223 -11.69 8.65 1.60
C VAL A 223 -12.66 8.58 2.77
N SER A 224 -12.75 9.71 3.46
CA SER A 224 -13.95 10.21 4.12
C SER A 224 -15.19 9.95 3.25
N ASP A 225 -15.73 8.74 3.32
CA ASP A 225 -17.14 8.51 3.17
C ASP A 225 -17.63 8.42 4.62
N ASN A 226 -18.09 9.53 5.21
CA ASN A 226 -19.54 9.70 5.36
C ASN A 226 -20.36 8.87 4.37
N GLU A 227 -20.30 7.54 4.50
CA GLU A 227 -21.45 6.70 4.20
C GLU A 227 -22.47 7.02 5.29
N ASN A 228 -23.24 8.06 5.00
CA ASN A 228 -24.61 8.17 5.47
C ASN A 228 -25.26 6.79 5.21
N PRO A 229 -25.73 6.06 6.24
CA PRO A 229 -26.44 4.81 6.03
C PRO A 229 -27.87 5.13 5.59
N GLU A 230 -27.98 5.74 4.41
CA GLU A 230 -29.22 5.86 3.65
C GLU A 230 -28.92 5.46 2.21
N LYS A 231 -28.75 4.16 1.97
CA LYS A 231 -29.18 3.52 0.73
C LYS A 231 -29.66 2.09 1.00
N ASN A 232 -30.97 1.96 0.85
CA ASN A 232 -31.84 0.77 0.77
C ASN A 232 -32.20 0.06 2.07
#